data_AF-A0A1G2ZMB9-F1
#
_entry.id   AF-A0A1G2ZMB9-F1
#
_cell.length_a   1.000
_cell.length_b   1.000
_cell.length_c   1.000
_cell.angle_alpha   90.00
_cell.angle_beta   90.00
_cell.angle_gamma   90.00
#
_symmetry.space_group_name_H-M   'P 1'
#
loop_
_entity.id
_entity.type
_entity.pdbx_description
1 polymer ?
#
loop_
_entity_poly.entity_id
_entity_poly.type
_entity_poly.pdbx_seq_one_letter_code
_entity_poly.pdbx_strand_id
1 'polypeptide(L)'
;MSSRSRRGFTLVELLVVVVIIAMLAGLLVPAVISARAAARKTECMNNQRELANAAIQYETAKGHFPGYRNPTLLPDGSSNTPNSWVTVLLPYLGRGDLWREWRNGYQPPTADKDESPRVRLDQLVCPDDLQDGPCPLSYVANCGMFDGDAPGSSVPQPDYPCNGVFFDRTLNSPIEVSASGITDGAAQTLMISENVRAVGWPESLDTSGNLDDPVEGKLGFTWVLADSETQLKQMRITHCGPKPDQVPSDDRPRPGNLASNHSGGAIVTFCDQHGQFLNEDIHYRVYQHLMTPSSQEAQTRIRAVNSSDDYNLIGTLSEGDY
;
A
#
# COMPACT_ATOMS: atom_id res chain seq x y z
N MET A 1 -52.10 3.04 -58.04
CA MET A 1 -51.01 3.02 -57.04
C MET A 1 -51.07 4.33 -56.29
N SER A 2 -51.54 4.34 -55.03
CA SER A 2 -51.66 5.55 -54.23
C SER A 2 -50.27 6.04 -53.81
N SER A 3 -49.82 7.17 -54.35
CA SER A 3 -48.57 7.81 -53.97
C SER A 3 -48.71 8.38 -52.56
N ARG A 4 -48.12 7.72 -51.56
CA ARG A 4 -47.98 8.30 -50.22
C ARG A 4 -47.16 9.59 -50.32
N SER A 5 -47.83 10.73 -50.15
CA SER A 5 -47.19 12.03 -49.95
C SER A 5 -46.24 11.95 -48.76
N ARG A 6 -44.93 12.01 -49.02
CA ARG A 6 -43.92 12.14 -47.97
C ARG A 6 -44.04 13.54 -47.37
N ARG A 7 -44.45 13.64 -46.10
CA ARG A 7 -44.42 14.90 -45.35
C ARG A 7 -42.95 15.29 -45.12
N GLY A 8 -42.58 16.50 -45.57
CA GLY A 8 -41.26 17.08 -45.30
C GLY A 8 -41.18 17.60 -43.86
N PHE A 9 -39.99 17.51 -43.28
CA PHE A 9 -39.71 17.98 -41.93
C PHE A 9 -39.55 19.51 -41.93
N THR A 10 -40.20 20.22 -41.01
CA THR A 10 -40.09 21.68 -40.91
C THR A 10 -38.84 22.07 -40.11
N LEU A 11 -38.27 23.25 -40.39
CA LEU A 11 -37.11 23.78 -39.67
C LEU A 11 -37.39 23.89 -38.15
N VAL A 12 -38.63 24.23 -37.78
CA VAL A 12 -39.07 24.36 -36.39
C VAL A 12 -39.10 23.00 -35.68
N GLU A 13 -39.61 21.95 -36.34
CA GLU A 13 -39.61 20.58 -35.76
C GLU A 13 -38.18 20.10 -35.49
N LEU A 14 -37.23 20.39 -36.39
CA LEU A 14 -35.82 20.07 -36.18
C LEU A 14 -35.26 20.83 -34.97
N LEU A 15 -35.52 22.14 -34.90
CA LEU A 15 -35.00 23.00 -33.84
C LEU A 15 -35.47 22.53 -32.46
N VAL A 16 -36.76 22.22 -32.30
CA VAL A 16 -37.30 21.75 -31.00
C VAL A 16 -36.63 20.43 -30.58
N VAL A 17 -36.41 19.51 -31.52
CA VAL A 17 -35.77 18.22 -31.23
C VAL A 17 -34.33 18.40 -30.77
N VAL A 18 -33.53 19.23 -31.45
CA VAL A 18 -32.14 19.46 -30.99
C VAL A 18 -32.09 20.18 -29.64
N VAL A 19 -33.02 21.09 -29.35
CA VAL A 19 -33.11 21.74 -28.02
C VAL A 19 -33.40 20.72 -26.92
N ILE A 20 -34.36 19.81 -27.13
CA ILE A 20 -34.68 18.77 -26.16
C ILE A 20 -33.49 17.83 -25.94
N ILE A 21 -32.84 17.37 -27.02
CA ILE A 21 -31.65 16.50 -26.92
C ILE A 21 -30.52 17.22 -26.19
N ALA A 22 -30.25 18.49 -26.49
CA ALA A 22 -29.22 19.28 -25.84
C ALA A 22 -29.50 19.46 -24.33
N MET A 23 -30.75 19.72 -23.95
CA MET A 23 -31.15 19.83 -22.54
C MET A 23 -30.99 18.50 -21.81
N LEU A 24 -31.45 17.39 -22.39
CA LEU A 24 -31.31 16.06 -21.79
C LEU A 24 -29.83 15.66 -21.67
N ALA A 25 -29.04 15.87 -22.72
CA ALA A 25 -27.60 15.58 -22.71
C ALA A 25 -26.87 16.44 -21.66
N GLY A 26 -27.22 17.72 -21.54
CA GLY A 26 -26.63 18.63 -20.55
C GLY A 26 -26.85 18.18 -19.11
N LEU A 27 -27.97 17.52 -18.81
CA LEU A 27 -28.25 16.94 -17.49
C LEU A 27 -27.58 15.58 -17.27
N LEU A 28 -27.39 14.80 -18.34
CA LEU A 28 -26.83 13.44 -18.26
C LEU A 28 -25.30 13.41 -18.17
N VAL A 29 -24.60 14.34 -18.84
CA VAL A 29 -23.13 14.32 -18.89
C VAL A 29 -22.48 14.40 -17.49
N PRO A 30 -22.86 15.32 -16.59
CA PRO A 30 -22.27 15.39 -15.25
C PRO A 30 -22.55 14.13 -14.42
N ALA A 31 -23.74 13.56 -14.56
CA ALA A 31 -24.16 12.36 -13.85
C ALA A 31 -23.33 11.13 -14.29
N VAL A 32 -23.08 10.96 -15.59
CA VAL A 32 -22.28 9.84 -16.12
C VAL A 32 -20.83 9.91 -15.65
N ILE A 33 -20.24 11.11 -15.58
CA ILE A 33 -18.86 11.29 -15.11
C ILE A 33 -18.74 10.92 -13.63
N SER A 34 -19.68 11.41 -12.80
CA SER A 34 -19.76 11.07 -11.38
C SER A 34 -19.92 9.56 -11.15
N ALA A 35 -20.83 8.93 -11.90
CA ALA A 35 -21.04 7.48 -11.82
C ALA A 35 -19.78 6.69 -12.20
N ARG A 36 -19.04 7.11 -13.23
CA ARG A 36 -17.76 6.48 -13.61
C ARG A 36 -16.70 6.64 -12.53
N ALA A 37 -16.60 7.80 -11.90
CA ALA A 37 -15.65 8.02 -10.80
C ALA A 37 -15.99 7.13 -9.59
N ALA A 38 -17.28 6.99 -9.25
CA ALA A 38 -17.73 6.08 -8.20
C ALA A 38 -17.41 4.61 -8.53
N ALA A 39 -17.63 4.18 -9.78
CA ALA A 39 -17.31 2.82 -10.22
C ALA A 39 -15.82 2.50 -10.07
N ARG A 40 -14.93 3.41 -10.45
CA ARG A 40 -13.47 3.23 -10.29
C ARG A 40 -13.05 3.14 -8.83
N LYS A 41 -13.67 3.91 -7.94
CA LYS A 41 -13.48 3.77 -6.48
C LYS A 41 -13.91 2.39 -5.99
N THR A 42 -15.08 1.91 -6.42
CA THR A 42 -15.56 0.56 -6.04
C THR A 42 -14.64 -0.55 -6.55
N GLU A 43 -14.15 -0.43 -7.78
CA GLU A 43 -13.19 -1.38 -8.35
C GLU A 43 -11.86 -1.38 -7.58
N CYS A 44 -11.31 -0.20 -7.26
CA CYS A 44 -10.11 -0.08 -6.42
C CYS A 44 -10.31 -0.73 -5.04
N MET A 45 -11.48 -0.50 -4.40
CA MET A 45 -11.81 -1.11 -3.11
C MET A 45 -11.94 -2.64 -3.20
N ASN A 46 -12.47 -3.17 -4.30
CA ASN A 46 -12.56 -4.62 -4.53
C ASN A 46 -11.16 -5.23 -4.72
N ASN A 47 -10.30 -4.60 -5.52
CA ASN A 47 -8.92 -5.04 -5.72
C ASN A 47 -8.15 -5.10 -4.38
N GLN A 48 -8.24 -4.05 -3.55
CA GLN A 48 -7.62 -4.07 -2.22
C GLN A 48 -8.19 -5.15 -1.31
N ARG A 49 -9.50 -5.40 -1.37
CA ARG A 49 -10.15 -6.46 -0.60
C ARG A 49 -9.67 -7.86 -1.03
N GLU A 50 -9.47 -8.09 -2.32
CA GLU A 50 -8.89 -9.34 -2.84
C GLU A 50 -7.46 -9.54 -2.33
N LEU A 51 -6.65 -8.47 -2.30
CA LEU A 51 -5.29 -8.51 -1.75
C LEU A 51 -5.27 -8.76 -0.24
N ALA A 52 -6.17 -8.11 0.51
CA ALA A 52 -6.30 -8.34 1.95
C ALA A 52 -6.75 -9.76 2.27
N ASN A 53 -7.67 -10.32 1.48
CA ASN A 53 -8.08 -11.72 1.59
C ASN A 53 -6.90 -12.66 1.32
N ALA A 54 -6.09 -12.40 0.28
CA ALA A 54 -4.88 -13.17 0.01
C ALA A 54 -3.88 -13.10 1.18
N ALA A 55 -3.70 -11.92 1.78
CA ALA A 55 -2.85 -11.74 2.95
C ALA A 55 -3.33 -12.53 4.18
N ILE A 56 -4.64 -12.61 4.40
CA ILE A 56 -5.22 -13.39 5.50
C ILE A 56 -5.10 -14.89 5.23
N GLN A 57 -5.29 -15.35 3.99
CA GLN A 57 -5.05 -16.75 3.66
C GLN A 57 -3.57 -17.14 3.83
N TYR A 58 -2.66 -16.22 3.51
CA TYR A 58 -1.24 -16.39 3.80
C TYR A 58 -1.01 -16.50 5.31
N GLU A 59 -1.58 -15.58 6.10
CA GLU A 59 -1.48 -15.60 7.56
C GLU A 59 -2.02 -16.90 8.15
N THR A 60 -3.19 -17.36 7.71
CA THR A 60 -3.80 -18.62 8.16
C THR A 60 -2.90 -19.83 7.83
N ALA A 61 -2.20 -19.79 6.70
CA ALA A 61 -1.32 -20.88 6.27
C ALA A 61 0.07 -20.84 6.91
N LYS A 62 0.56 -19.66 7.34
CA LYS A 62 1.92 -19.44 7.84
C LYS A 62 2.00 -19.11 9.32
N GLY A 63 0.89 -18.75 9.95
CA GLY A 63 0.80 -18.28 11.34
C GLY A 63 1.19 -16.81 11.53
N HIS A 64 1.50 -16.09 10.46
CA HIS A 64 1.91 -14.68 10.49
C HIS A 64 1.61 -13.98 9.16
N PHE A 65 1.36 -12.67 9.19
CA PHE A 65 1.23 -11.85 7.99
C PHE A 65 2.54 -11.85 7.17
N PRO A 66 2.47 -11.66 5.84
CA PRO A 66 3.67 -11.53 5.03
C PRO A 66 4.44 -10.27 5.41
N GLY A 67 5.76 -10.29 5.23
CA GLY A 67 6.59 -9.11 5.39
C GLY A 67 6.52 -8.19 4.17
N TYR A 68 6.92 -6.93 4.30
CA TYR A 68 7.22 -6.14 3.09
C TYR A 68 8.42 -6.72 2.33
N ARG A 69 9.31 -7.38 3.08
CA ARG A 69 10.48 -8.12 2.60
C ARG A 69 10.42 -9.55 3.14
N ASN A 70 10.47 -10.54 2.25
CA ASN A 70 10.31 -11.95 2.60
C ASN A 70 11.50 -12.79 2.15
N PRO A 71 12.03 -13.69 3.00
CA PRO A 71 13.05 -14.63 2.59
C PRO A 71 12.43 -15.61 1.60
N THR A 72 13.22 -16.03 0.62
CA THR A 72 12.82 -17.13 -0.25
C THR A 72 14.02 -18.01 -0.49
N LEU A 73 13.80 -19.31 -0.31
CA LEU A 73 14.78 -20.32 -0.62
C LEU A 73 14.50 -20.85 -2.02
N LEU A 74 15.56 -20.91 -2.83
CA LEU A 74 15.55 -21.63 -4.10
C LEU A 74 15.30 -23.14 -3.85
N PRO A 75 14.85 -23.90 -4.86
CA PRO A 75 14.59 -25.34 -4.70
C PRO A 75 15.81 -26.15 -4.22
N ASP A 76 17.03 -25.66 -4.47
CA ASP A 76 18.28 -26.27 -4.04
C ASP A 76 18.67 -25.91 -2.58
N GLY A 77 17.85 -25.11 -1.89
CA GLY A 77 18.08 -24.66 -0.52
C GLY A 77 18.97 -23.42 -0.39
N SER A 78 19.46 -22.86 -1.50
CA SER A 78 20.22 -21.60 -1.48
C SER A 78 19.32 -20.38 -1.27
N SER A 79 19.86 -19.30 -0.70
CA SER A 79 19.14 -18.07 -0.44
C SER A 79 18.89 -17.29 -1.73
N ASN A 80 17.63 -16.94 -1.98
CA ASN A 80 17.24 -16.03 -3.04
C ASN A 80 17.26 -14.57 -2.56
N THR A 81 17.26 -13.61 -3.48
CA THR A 81 16.99 -12.20 -3.19
C THR A 81 15.63 -12.06 -2.49
N PRO A 82 15.51 -11.16 -1.49
CA PRO A 82 14.26 -10.95 -0.79
C PRO A 82 13.11 -10.54 -1.71
N ASN A 83 11.91 -11.03 -1.40
CA ASN A 83 10.71 -10.83 -2.20
C ASN A 83 9.70 -9.89 -1.53
N SER A 84 9.00 -9.12 -2.35
CA SER A 84 7.90 -8.27 -1.92
C SER A 84 6.75 -9.08 -1.31
N TRP A 85 5.92 -8.42 -0.49
CA TRP A 85 4.67 -9.00 0.01
C TRP A 85 3.77 -9.49 -1.14
N VAL A 86 3.72 -8.77 -2.26
CA VAL A 86 2.89 -9.15 -3.42
C VAL A 86 3.33 -10.49 -3.99
N THR A 87 4.64 -10.71 -4.11
CA THR A 87 5.21 -11.91 -4.73
C THR A 87 4.84 -13.16 -3.94
N VAL A 88 4.93 -13.11 -2.61
CA VAL A 88 4.55 -14.25 -1.74
C VAL A 88 3.04 -14.47 -1.67
N LEU A 89 2.24 -13.48 -2.05
CA LEU A 89 0.78 -13.60 -2.16
C LEU A 89 0.28 -14.17 -3.49
N LEU A 90 1.12 -14.25 -4.52
CA LEU A 90 0.74 -14.77 -5.85
C LEU A 90 -0.03 -16.12 -5.80
N PRO A 91 0.38 -17.13 -5.01
CA PRO A 91 -0.39 -18.39 -4.90
C PRO A 91 -1.83 -18.19 -4.38
N TYR A 92 -2.00 -17.25 -3.45
CA TYR A 92 -3.27 -16.92 -2.80
C TYR A 92 -4.16 -16.01 -3.68
N LEU A 93 -3.55 -15.36 -4.68
CA LEU A 93 -4.22 -14.62 -5.76
C LEU A 93 -4.57 -15.50 -6.97
N GLY A 94 -4.44 -16.83 -6.85
CA GLY A 94 -4.69 -17.76 -7.96
C GLY A 94 -3.59 -17.78 -9.04
N ARG A 95 -2.44 -17.12 -8.79
CA ARG A 95 -1.28 -17.04 -9.70
C ARG A 95 -0.13 -17.95 -9.25
N GLY A 96 -0.47 -19.20 -8.96
CA GLY A 96 0.51 -20.23 -8.57
C GLY A 96 1.47 -20.62 -9.71
N ASP A 97 1.08 -20.35 -10.96
CA ASP A 97 1.93 -20.42 -12.15
C ASP A 97 3.07 -19.38 -12.08
N LEU A 98 2.74 -18.11 -11.87
CA LEU A 98 3.72 -17.02 -11.73
C LEU A 98 4.61 -17.22 -10.50
N TRP A 99 4.06 -17.67 -9.37
CA TRP A 99 4.86 -18.00 -8.20
C TRP A 99 5.90 -19.08 -8.48
N ARG A 100 5.51 -20.13 -9.21
CA ARG A 100 6.43 -21.23 -9.55
C ARG A 100 7.51 -20.76 -10.51
N GLU A 101 7.14 -19.98 -11.52
CA GLU A 101 8.08 -19.37 -12.45
C GLU A 101 9.05 -18.43 -11.71
N TRP A 102 8.55 -17.56 -10.83
CA TRP A 102 9.35 -16.69 -10.00
C TRP A 102 10.33 -17.47 -9.10
N ARG A 103 9.82 -18.47 -8.37
CA ARG A 103 10.61 -19.30 -7.45
C ARG A 103 11.70 -20.11 -8.16
N ASN A 104 11.45 -20.53 -9.40
CA ASN A 104 12.35 -21.41 -10.15
C ASN A 104 13.26 -20.65 -11.13
N GLY A 105 12.87 -19.44 -11.55
CA GLY A 105 13.53 -18.64 -12.57
C GLY A 105 14.42 -17.53 -12.05
N TYR A 106 14.37 -17.19 -10.75
CA TYR A 106 15.25 -16.18 -10.20
C TYR A 106 16.67 -16.74 -9.97
N GLN A 107 17.63 -16.31 -10.80
CA GLN A 107 19.06 -16.52 -10.55
C GLN A 107 19.66 -15.33 -9.76
N PRO A 108 20.60 -15.59 -8.82
CA PRO A 108 21.26 -14.56 -8.00
C PRO A 108 22.06 -13.51 -8.83
N PRO A 109 22.41 -12.34 -8.24
CA PRO A 109 22.51 -11.03 -8.90
C PRO A 109 23.81 -10.78 -9.69
N THR A 110 24.24 -11.75 -10.51
CA THR A 110 25.42 -11.59 -11.39
C THR A 110 25.12 -11.77 -12.87
N ALA A 111 23.87 -12.03 -13.24
CA ALA A 111 23.37 -11.95 -14.60
C ALA A 111 22.12 -11.07 -14.62
N ASP A 112 21.91 -10.39 -15.74
CA ASP A 112 20.97 -9.30 -15.97
C ASP A 112 19.60 -9.45 -15.28
N LYS A 113 19.10 -8.34 -14.71
CA LYS A 113 17.83 -8.20 -13.96
C LYS A 113 16.54 -8.48 -14.77
N ASP A 114 16.63 -9.22 -15.88
CA ASP A 114 15.60 -9.31 -16.93
C ASP A 114 14.84 -10.65 -17.03
N GLU A 115 15.18 -11.67 -16.22
CA GLU A 115 14.54 -13.00 -16.33
C GLU A 115 13.35 -13.24 -15.36
N SER A 116 13.08 -12.31 -14.45
CA SER A 116 11.88 -12.38 -13.59
C SER A 116 10.59 -12.18 -14.41
N PRO A 117 9.51 -12.95 -14.19
CA PRO A 117 8.25 -12.79 -14.93
C PRO A 117 7.61 -11.43 -14.64
N ARG A 118 7.84 -10.46 -15.53
CA ARG A 118 7.30 -9.10 -15.47
C ARG A 118 5.95 -9.04 -16.15
N VAL A 119 4.91 -9.35 -15.38
CA VAL A 119 3.52 -9.41 -15.86
C VAL A 119 2.68 -8.32 -15.21
N ARG A 120 1.86 -7.64 -16.02
CA ARG A 120 0.85 -6.71 -15.51
C ARG A 120 -0.30 -7.51 -14.93
N LEU A 121 -0.61 -7.21 -13.68
CA LEU A 121 -1.75 -7.79 -12.97
C LEU A 121 -2.72 -6.65 -12.70
N ASP A 122 -3.85 -6.61 -13.42
CA ASP A 122 -4.81 -5.51 -13.28
C ASP A 122 -5.40 -5.43 -11.86
N GLN A 123 -5.45 -6.57 -11.14
CA GLN A 123 -5.81 -6.61 -9.71
C GLN A 123 -4.85 -5.84 -8.79
N LEU A 124 -3.64 -5.51 -9.24
CA LEU A 124 -2.63 -4.74 -8.49
C LEU A 124 -2.64 -3.25 -8.83
N VAL A 125 -3.51 -2.83 -9.76
CA VAL A 125 -3.54 -1.46 -10.28
C VAL A 125 -4.85 -0.79 -9.91
N CYS A 126 -4.76 0.43 -9.38
CA CYS A 126 -5.92 1.28 -9.18
C CYS A 126 -6.39 1.83 -10.54
N PRO A 127 -7.69 1.80 -10.88
CA PRO A 127 -8.17 2.32 -12.17
C PRO A 127 -7.96 3.82 -12.39
N ASP A 128 -7.75 4.60 -11.32
CA ASP A 128 -7.38 6.02 -11.38
C ASP A 128 -5.85 6.24 -11.40
N ASP A 129 -5.06 5.17 -11.28
CA ASP A 129 -3.61 5.23 -11.36
C ASP A 129 -3.12 5.07 -12.80
N LEU A 130 -2.31 6.03 -13.26
CA LEU A 130 -1.77 6.10 -14.61
C LEU A 130 -0.37 5.48 -14.72
N GLN A 131 0.02 4.66 -13.75
CA GLN A 131 1.30 3.98 -13.78
C GLN A 131 1.42 3.02 -14.97
N ASP A 132 2.32 3.38 -15.89
CA ASP A 132 2.73 2.57 -17.03
C ASP A 132 3.98 1.76 -16.69
N GLY A 133 3.98 0.48 -17.07
CA GLY A 133 5.08 -0.43 -16.81
C GLY A 133 4.66 -1.89 -16.95
N PRO A 134 5.62 -2.83 -17.01
CA PRO A 134 5.31 -4.24 -17.18
C PRO A 134 4.80 -4.90 -15.90
N CYS A 135 5.00 -4.27 -14.74
CA CYS A 135 4.65 -4.84 -13.44
C CYS A 135 4.23 -3.74 -12.42
N PRO A 136 3.22 -2.92 -12.75
CA PRO A 136 2.78 -1.81 -11.91
C PRO A 136 2.18 -2.31 -10.58
N LEU A 137 2.25 -1.45 -9.57
CA LEU A 137 1.62 -1.65 -8.28
C LEU A 137 1.07 -0.30 -7.82
N SER A 138 -0.21 -0.27 -7.44
CA SER A 138 -0.87 0.92 -6.89
C SER A 138 -1.24 0.75 -5.42
N TYR A 139 -0.83 -0.36 -4.80
CA TYR A 139 -1.20 -0.74 -3.44
C TYR A 139 0.03 -1.01 -2.59
N VAL A 140 -0.05 -0.66 -1.31
CA VAL A 140 1.03 -0.77 -0.33
C VAL A 140 0.51 -1.39 0.95
N ALA A 141 1.41 -2.00 1.71
CA ALA A 141 1.09 -2.65 2.97
C ALA A 141 1.54 -1.85 4.20
N ASN A 142 0.84 -2.02 5.32
CA ASN A 142 1.16 -1.35 6.58
C ASN A 142 2.49 -1.89 7.14
N CYS A 143 3.55 -1.09 6.99
CA CYS A 143 4.91 -1.43 7.46
C CYS A 143 5.23 -0.83 8.82
N GLY A 144 4.25 -0.22 9.47
CA GLY A 144 4.39 0.32 10.81
C GLY A 144 5.20 1.60 10.91
N MET A 145 5.99 1.70 11.96
CA MET A 145 6.75 2.90 12.26
C MET A 145 8.03 2.91 11.44
N PHE A 146 8.34 4.03 10.82
CA PHE A 146 9.55 4.16 10.00
C PHE A 146 10.82 4.04 10.87
N ASP A 147 11.72 3.13 10.50
CA ASP A 147 12.99 2.84 11.22
C ASP A 147 14.17 3.75 10.79
N GLY A 148 14.13 4.34 9.58
CA GLY A 148 15.15 5.29 9.10
C GLY A 148 14.94 6.70 9.65
N ASP A 149 16.01 7.44 9.97
CA ASP A 149 16.02 8.77 10.63
C ASP A 149 14.64 9.46 10.80
N ALA A 150 13.97 9.24 11.94
CA ALA A 150 12.96 10.20 12.38
C ALA A 150 13.61 11.60 12.38
N PRO A 151 12.89 12.69 12.05
CA PRO A 151 13.50 14.02 12.00
C PRO A 151 14.29 14.32 13.29
N GLY A 152 15.62 14.29 13.21
CA GLY A 152 16.51 14.55 14.35
C GLY A 152 16.99 13.36 15.19
N SER A 153 16.66 12.10 14.89
CA SER A 153 17.19 10.94 15.63
C SER A 153 18.30 10.20 14.87
N SER A 154 19.50 10.13 15.44
CA SER A 154 20.61 9.30 14.94
C SER A 154 20.53 7.83 15.40
N VAL A 155 19.37 7.40 15.90
CA VAL A 155 19.16 6.05 16.44
C VAL A 155 18.00 5.40 15.71
N PRO A 156 18.23 4.26 15.02
CA PRO A 156 17.18 3.44 14.44
C PRO A 156 16.11 3.15 15.50
N GLN A 157 14.84 3.36 15.17
CA GLN A 157 13.77 3.02 16.10
C GLN A 157 13.41 1.55 15.88
N PRO A 158 13.72 0.64 16.83
CA PRO A 158 13.50 -0.77 16.63
C PRO A 158 12.04 -1.05 16.27
N ASP A 159 11.84 -1.86 15.23
CA ASP A 159 10.52 -2.36 14.90
C ASP A 159 9.94 -3.16 16.06
N TYR A 160 8.63 -2.99 16.29
CA TYR A 160 7.89 -3.74 17.28
C TYR A 160 6.62 -4.31 16.66
N PRO A 161 6.19 -5.54 17.03
CA PRO A 161 4.94 -6.13 16.54
C PRO A 161 3.70 -5.24 16.73
N CYS A 162 3.75 -4.30 17.68
CA CYS A 162 2.67 -3.36 17.98
C CYS A 162 2.63 -2.12 17.07
N ASN A 163 3.64 -1.88 16.24
CA ASN A 163 3.76 -0.65 15.46
C ASN A 163 3.22 -0.76 14.02
N GLY A 164 3.00 -1.97 13.49
CA GLY A 164 2.66 -2.26 12.09
C GLY A 164 2.29 -3.73 11.87
N VAL A 165 2.09 -4.15 10.61
CA VAL A 165 1.63 -5.52 10.29
C VAL A 165 2.63 -6.30 9.44
N PHE A 166 3.27 -5.64 8.46
CA PHE A 166 4.16 -6.25 7.48
C PHE A 166 5.60 -5.80 7.82
N PHE A 167 6.46 -6.71 8.27
CA PHE A 167 7.84 -6.39 8.69
C PHE A 167 8.91 -7.03 7.81
N ASP A 168 10.18 -6.66 7.99
CA ASP A 168 11.28 -7.38 7.33
C ASP A 168 11.45 -8.79 7.92
N ARG A 169 11.16 -9.80 7.10
CA ARG A 169 11.23 -11.21 7.47
C ARG A 169 12.60 -11.85 7.22
N THR A 170 13.56 -11.08 6.71
CA THR A 170 14.90 -11.58 6.39
C THR A 170 15.95 -11.29 7.47
N LEU A 171 15.53 -10.59 8.53
CA LEU A 171 16.35 -10.38 9.72
C LEU A 171 16.58 -11.72 10.45
N ASN A 172 17.67 -11.79 11.23
CA ASN A 172 18.00 -13.00 12.02
C ASN A 172 16.93 -13.34 13.06
N SER A 173 16.27 -12.32 13.61
CA SER A 173 15.14 -12.43 14.53
C SER A 173 13.97 -11.64 13.95
N PRO A 174 13.24 -12.20 12.98
CA PRO A 174 12.24 -11.45 12.24
C PRO A 174 10.98 -11.24 13.10
N ILE A 175 10.39 -10.06 12.97
CA ILE A 175 9.15 -9.72 13.67
C ILE A 175 7.97 -10.35 12.93
N GLU A 176 7.06 -10.93 13.71
CA GLU A 176 5.88 -11.63 13.22
C GLU A 176 4.64 -11.07 13.88
N VAL A 177 3.67 -10.68 13.06
CA VAL A 177 2.32 -10.34 13.52
C VAL A 177 1.39 -11.40 12.99
N SER A 178 0.66 -12.06 13.89
CA SER A 178 -0.44 -12.97 13.57
C SER A 178 -1.77 -12.22 13.69
N ALA A 179 -2.85 -12.79 13.16
CA ALA A 179 -4.19 -12.24 13.34
C ALA A 179 -4.56 -12.13 14.83
N SER A 180 -4.10 -13.07 15.67
CA SER A 180 -4.27 -12.99 17.13
C SER A 180 -3.45 -11.90 17.81
N GLY A 181 -2.38 -11.42 17.18
CA GLY A 181 -1.55 -10.33 17.69
C GLY A 181 -2.18 -8.95 17.52
N ILE A 182 -3.30 -8.84 16.79
CA ILE A 182 -4.02 -7.58 16.58
C ILE A 182 -5.01 -7.35 17.74
N THR A 183 -4.51 -6.82 18.85
CA THR A 183 -5.29 -6.65 20.09
C THR A 183 -6.29 -5.50 20.03
N ASP A 184 -6.02 -4.47 19.22
CA ASP A 184 -6.93 -3.32 19.04
C ASP A 184 -8.12 -3.65 18.12
N GLY A 185 -8.09 -4.86 17.53
CA GLY A 185 -9.14 -5.40 16.68
C GLY A 185 -8.83 -5.22 15.20
N ALA A 186 -9.02 -6.30 14.44
CA ALA A 186 -8.77 -6.32 13.00
C ALA A 186 -9.56 -5.27 12.20
N ALA A 187 -10.73 -4.85 12.70
CA ALA A 187 -11.55 -3.79 12.12
C ALA A 187 -11.03 -2.37 12.39
N GLN A 188 -10.00 -2.20 13.22
CA GLN A 188 -9.41 -0.89 13.52
C GLN A 188 -7.94 -0.78 13.11
N THR A 189 -7.35 -1.84 12.59
CA THR A 189 -5.96 -1.86 12.11
C THR A 189 -5.93 -1.88 10.59
N LEU A 190 -5.23 -0.91 9.99
CA LEU A 190 -5.00 -0.83 8.55
C LEU A 190 -4.08 -1.96 8.10
N MET A 191 -4.41 -2.57 6.97
CA MET A 191 -3.59 -3.61 6.35
C MET A 191 -2.97 -3.14 5.04
N ILE A 192 -3.82 -2.66 4.13
CA ILE A 192 -3.45 -2.29 2.76
C ILE A 192 -4.05 -0.92 2.47
N SER A 193 -3.36 -0.13 1.66
CA SER A 193 -3.93 1.10 1.10
C SER A 193 -3.43 1.31 -0.32
N GLU A 194 -4.07 2.22 -1.05
CA GLU A 194 -3.52 2.71 -2.30
C GLU A 194 -2.36 3.68 -2.07
N ASN A 195 -1.36 3.55 -2.93
CA ASN A 195 -0.26 4.48 -3.03
C ASN A 195 0.22 4.55 -4.48
N VAL A 196 -0.12 5.65 -5.17
CA VAL A 196 0.30 5.93 -6.55
C VAL A 196 1.81 6.12 -6.70
N ARG A 197 2.55 6.14 -5.59
CA ARG A 197 4.01 6.22 -5.55
C ARG A 197 4.67 4.85 -5.35
N ALA A 198 3.90 3.77 -5.27
CA ALA A 198 4.44 2.44 -5.14
C ALA A 198 5.31 2.07 -6.35
N VAL A 199 6.36 1.30 -6.08
CA VAL A 199 7.25 0.76 -7.12
C VAL A 199 6.69 -0.55 -7.68
N GLY A 200 7.30 -1.10 -8.74
CA GLY A 200 6.76 -2.31 -9.36
C GLY A 200 6.66 -3.48 -8.38
N TRP A 201 5.63 -4.33 -8.51
CA TRP A 201 5.42 -5.45 -7.58
C TRP A 201 6.59 -6.47 -7.47
N PRO A 202 7.40 -6.76 -8.51
CA PRO A 202 8.53 -7.67 -8.43
C PRO A 202 9.83 -6.96 -8.06
N GLU A 203 9.80 -5.63 -7.92
CA GLU A 203 11.01 -4.84 -7.77
C GLU A 203 11.76 -5.30 -6.53
N SER A 204 12.96 -5.84 -6.77
CA SER A 204 13.75 -6.44 -5.72
C SER A 204 14.22 -5.33 -4.80
N LEU A 205 13.95 -5.53 -3.51
CA LEU A 205 14.62 -4.79 -2.46
C LEU A 205 16.09 -5.15 -2.62
N ASP A 206 16.92 -4.18 -3.00
CA ASP A 206 18.30 -4.48 -3.36
C ASP A 206 19.02 -5.22 -2.21
N THR A 207 19.94 -6.10 -2.59
CA THR A 207 20.75 -6.88 -1.64
C THR A 207 21.87 -6.05 -1.01
N SER A 208 21.96 -4.74 -1.30
CA SER A 208 23.09 -3.92 -0.87
C SER A 208 23.14 -3.71 0.64
N GLY A 209 22.06 -4.03 1.37
CA GLY A 209 22.02 -3.83 2.82
C GLY A 209 22.16 -2.37 3.24
N ASN A 210 22.13 -1.44 2.28
CA ASN A 210 22.12 -0.02 2.53
C ASN A 210 20.67 0.40 2.70
N LEU A 211 20.31 0.70 3.95
CA LEU A 211 19.07 1.36 4.36
C LEU A 211 18.93 2.80 3.80
N ASP A 212 19.81 3.20 2.87
CA ASP A 212 19.87 4.55 2.28
C ASP A 212 18.67 4.86 1.39
N ASP A 213 17.83 3.87 1.07
CA ASP A 213 16.58 4.03 0.35
C ASP A 213 15.45 3.43 1.23
N PRO A 214 14.38 4.16 1.57
CA PRO A 214 13.30 3.64 2.40
C PRO A 214 12.50 2.61 1.62
N VAL A 215 13.02 1.39 1.55
CA VAL A 215 12.40 0.19 0.98
C VAL A 215 10.96 0.02 1.49
N GLU A 216 10.74 0.33 2.76
CA GLU A 216 9.43 0.39 3.41
C GLU A 216 8.47 1.36 2.74
N GLY A 217 8.95 2.53 2.28
CA GLY A 217 8.14 3.52 1.57
C GLY A 217 7.89 3.20 0.11
N LYS A 218 8.58 2.20 -0.46
CA LYS A 218 8.41 1.76 -1.86
C LYS A 218 7.30 0.73 -2.04
N LEU A 219 7.19 -0.21 -1.09
CA LEU A 219 6.20 -1.31 -1.10
C LEU A 219 5.18 -1.20 0.03
N GLY A 220 5.35 -0.23 0.90
CA GLY A 220 4.61 -0.05 2.12
C GLY A 220 4.26 1.40 2.41
N PHE A 221 3.47 1.56 3.46
CA PHE A 221 3.19 2.83 4.07
C PHE A 221 3.60 2.79 5.54
N THR A 222 4.17 3.89 6.02
CA THR A 222 4.71 4.02 7.36
C THR A 222 4.15 5.25 8.06
N TRP A 223 4.33 5.28 9.37
CA TRP A 223 4.07 6.46 10.19
C TRP A 223 5.33 6.80 10.99
N VAL A 224 5.42 8.04 11.46
CA VAL A 224 6.52 8.54 12.28
C VAL A 224 5.98 9.18 13.54
N LEU A 225 6.82 9.31 14.55
CA LEU A 225 6.52 10.16 15.69
C LEU A 225 6.68 11.62 15.30
N ALA A 226 5.63 12.41 15.54
CA ALA A 226 5.71 13.85 15.39
C ALA A 226 6.30 14.47 16.66
N ASP A 227 7.34 15.29 16.52
CA ASP A 227 7.94 16.05 17.63
C ASP A 227 7.18 17.34 17.95
N SER A 228 6.30 17.79 17.03
CA SER A 228 5.64 19.09 17.09
C SER A 228 4.29 19.10 16.38
N GLU A 229 3.41 20.02 16.82
CA GLU A 229 2.14 20.32 16.15
C GLU A 229 2.32 20.81 14.71
N THR A 230 3.47 21.39 14.39
CA THR A 230 3.81 21.81 13.03
C THR A 230 4.05 20.60 12.13
N GLN A 231 4.80 19.59 12.59
CA GLN A 231 5.00 18.34 11.86
C GLN A 231 3.69 17.57 11.67
N LEU A 232 2.84 17.49 12.72
CA LEU A 232 1.52 16.84 12.63
C LEU A 232 0.65 17.41 11.50
N LYS A 233 0.74 18.72 11.24
CA LYS A 233 -0.04 19.39 10.18
C LYS A 233 0.49 19.10 8.77
N GLN A 234 1.77 18.76 8.64
CA GLN A 234 2.43 18.45 7.37
C GLN A 234 2.24 16.99 6.96
N MET A 235 1.96 16.10 7.91
CA MET A 235 1.75 14.67 7.66
C MET A 235 0.28 14.38 7.35
N ARG A 236 -0.06 14.37 6.07
CA ARG A 236 -1.41 14.10 5.55
C ARG A 236 -1.38 13.04 4.47
N ILE A 237 -2.55 12.49 4.12
CA ILE A 237 -2.70 11.76 2.87
C ILE A 237 -2.37 12.75 1.74
N THR A 238 -1.45 12.36 0.86
CA THR A 238 -0.99 13.27 -0.20
C THR A 238 -1.61 12.89 -1.54
N HIS A 239 -2.02 13.88 -2.31
CA HIS A 239 -2.33 13.67 -3.72
C HIS A 239 -1.02 13.65 -4.53
N CYS A 240 -1.03 12.96 -5.67
CA CYS A 240 0.02 12.86 -6.69
C CYS A 240 1.28 13.75 -6.44
N GLY A 241 2.42 13.11 -6.13
CA GLY A 241 3.74 13.75 -5.99
C GLY A 241 4.84 12.80 -6.46
N PRO A 242 6.11 13.23 -6.50
CA PRO A 242 7.19 12.42 -7.07
C PRO A 242 7.27 11.05 -6.38
N LYS A 243 7.65 10.01 -7.13
CA LYS A 243 7.92 8.68 -6.55
C LYS A 243 9.06 8.77 -5.51
N PRO A 244 9.17 7.86 -4.53
CA PRO A 244 10.12 7.98 -3.42
C PRO A 244 11.58 8.03 -3.89
N ASP A 245 11.87 7.36 -5.01
CA ASP A 245 13.15 7.35 -5.73
C ASP A 245 13.44 8.65 -6.50
N GLN A 246 12.44 9.52 -6.70
CA GLN A 246 12.55 10.77 -7.46
C GLN A 246 12.58 12.03 -6.58
N VAL A 247 12.40 11.90 -5.26
CA VAL A 247 12.54 13.02 -4.31
C VAL A 247 14.01 13.11 -3.87
N PRO A 248 14.65 14.29 -3.80
CA PRO A 248 15.98 14.45 -3.19
C PRO A 248 15.98 14.10 -1.69
N SER A 249 17.10 13.63 -1.14
CA SER A 249 17.22 13.18 0.26
C SER A 249 17.05 14.29 1.32
N ASP A 250 17.16 15.56 0.91
CA ASP A 250 17.27 16.72 1.81
C ASP A 250 15.93 17.45 2.08
N ASP A 251 14.86 17.14 1.34
CA ASP A 251 13.54 17.81 1.44
C ASP A 251 12.50 17.01 2.27
N ARG A 252 12.90 16.44 3.42
CA ARG A 252 12.08 15.49 4.21
C ARG A 252 10.69 16.05 4.55
N PRO A 253 9.62 15.29 4.25
CA PRO A 253 9.24 14.18 5.13
C PRO A 253 9.10 12.87 4.36
N ARG A 254 9.87 11.84 4.73
CA ARG A 254 9.76 10.48 4.14
C ARG A 254 9.21 9.41 5.09
N PRO A 255 7.99 9.55 5.65
CA PRO A 255 7.17 8.37 5.88
C PRO A 255 6.49 7.99 4.57
N GLY A 256 6.33 6.70 4.28
CA GLY A 256 5.49 6.21 3.19
C GLY A 256 4.04 6.60 3.47
N ASN A 257 3.65 7.84 3.24
CA ASN A 257 2.28 8.30 3.46
C ASN A 257 1.38 7.76 2.35
N LEU A 258 0.11 7.55 2.70
CA LEU A 258 -0.91 7.18 1.72
C LEU A 258 -0.95 8.20 0.57
N ALA A 259 -1.08 7.71 -0.66
CA ALA A 259 -1.19 8.57 -1.83
C ALA A 259 -2.20 8.05 -2.85
N SER A 260 -3.18 8.87 -3.20
CA SER A 260 -4.29 8.46 -4.06
C SER A 260 -4.56 9.48 -5.15
N ASN A 261 -5.03 9.01 -6.30
CA ASN A 261 -5.63 9.84 -7.35
C ASN A 261 -7.13 10.03 -7.17
N HIS A 262 -7.75 9.37 -6.19
CA HIS A 262 -9.11 9.68 -5.79
C HIS A 262 -9.18 11.03 -5.08
N SER A 263 -10.23 11.79 -5.36
CA SER A 263 -10.41 13.13 -4.78
C SER A 263 -10.71 13.07 -3.28
N GLY A 264 -9.94 13.80 -2.46
CA GLY A 264 -10.24 14.08 -1.04
C GLY A 264 -9.78 13.02 -0.04
N GLY A 265 -8.93 12.07 -0.45
CA GLY A 265 -8.50 10.97 0.43
C GLY A 265 -8.04 9.72 -0.32
N ALA A 266 -7.90 8.63 0.42
CA ALA A 266 -7.45 7.34 -0.09
C ALA A 266 -8.37 6.20 0.37
N ILE A 267 -8.51 5.18 -0.46
CA ILE A 267 -9.12 3.91 -0.10
C ILE A 267 -8.11 3.10 0.69
N VAL A 268 -8.56 2.64 1.85
CA VAL A 268 -7.82 1.79 2.76
C VAL A 268 -8.62 0.51 3.01
N THR A 269 -7.90 -0.56 3.33
CA THR A 269 -8.48 -1.84 3.72
C THR A 269 -7.90 -2.27 5.06
N PHE A 270 -8.79 -2.66 5.96
CA PHE A 270 -8.47 -3.08 7.31
C PHE A 270 -8.14 -4.57 7.40
N CYS A 271 -7.60 -4.99 8.55
CA CYS A 271 -7.21 -6.37 8.80
C CYS A 271 -8.39 -7.37 8.81
N ASP A 272 -9.63 -6.91 8.88
CA ASP A 272 -10.86 -7.70 8.72
C ASP A 272 -11.42 -7.67 7.26
N GLN A 273 -10.66 -7.10 6.32
CA GLN A 273 -10.97 -6.97 4.89
C GLN A 273 -12.07 -5.96 4.53
N HIS A 274 -12.60 -5.17 5.47
CA HIS A 274 -13.49 -4.09 5.07
C HIS A 274 -12.68 -2.93 4.48
N GLY A 275 -13.20 -2.37 3.38
CA GLY A 275 -12.64 -1.20 2.74
C GLY A 275 -13.34 0.06 3.24
N GLN A 276 -12.58 1.14 3.42
CA GLN A 276 -13.11 2.46 3.78
C GLN A 276 -12.40 3.55 2.99
N PHE A 277 -13.11 4.63 2.71
CA PHE A 277 -12.48 5.86 2.22
C PHE A 277 -11.99 6.70 3.41
N LEU A 278 -10.69 6.90 3.50
CA LEU A 278 -10.03 7.72 4.51
C LEU A 278 -9.84 9.14 3.98
N ASN A 279 -10.38 10.12 4.68
CA ASN A 279 -10.30 11.53 4.28
C ASN A 279 -8.87 12.08 4.45
N GLU A 280 -8.42 12.93 3.53
CA GLU A 280 -7.09 13.56 3.59
C GLU A 280 -6.87 14.49 4.79
N ASP A 281 -7.95 15.02 5.36
CA ASP A 281 -7.94 15.85 6.58
C ASP A 281 -7.98 15.01 7.87
N ILE A 282 -7.81 13.68 7.80
CA ILE A 282 -7.70 12.86 9.00
C ILE A 282 -6.59 13.38 9.91
N HIS A 283 -6.91 13.49 11.21
CA HIS A 283 -5.91 13.88 12.19
C HIS A 283 -4.81 12.81 12.27
N TYR A 284 -3.54 13.21 12.12
CA TYR A 284 -2.43 12.27 12.01
C TYR A 284 -2.32 11.29 13.19
N ARG A 285 -2.65 11.72 14.42
CA ARG A 285 -2.71 10.79 15.57
C ARG A 285 -3.74 9.67 15.40
N VAL A 286 -4.88 9.96 14.79
CA VAL A 286 -5.89 8.93 14.49
C VAL A 286 -5.31 7.96 13.45
N TYR A 287 -4.65 8.48 12.42
CA TYR A 287 -3.93 7.63 11.46
C TYR A 287 -2.89 6.73 12.13
N GLN A 288 -2.05 7.25 13.04
CA GLN A 288 -1.09 6.44 13.82
C GLN A 288 -1.77 5.30 14.58
N HIS A 289 -2.90 5.59 15.24
CA HIS A 289 -3.68 4.58 15.94
C HIS A 289 -4.24 3.50 15.02
N LEU A 290 -4.68 3.88 13.82
CA LEU A 290 -5.15 2.94 12.81
C LEU A 290 -4.01 2.08 12.23
N MET A 291 -2.75 2.55 12.29
CA MET A 291 -1.57 1.79 11.84
C MET A 291 -1.14 0.72 12.84
N THR A 292 -1.40 0.92 14.13
CA THR A 292 -0.87 0.06 15.20
C THR A 292 -1.81 -1.12 15.48
N PRO A 293 -1.35 -2.39 15.46
CA PRO A 293 -2.13 -3.52 15.94
C PRO A 293 -2.42 -3.49 17.45
N SER A 294 -1.54 -2.83 18.22
CA SER A 294 -1.69 -2.65 19.67
C SER A 294 -1.24 -1.25 20.08
N SER A 295 -2.17 -0.29 20.10
CA SER A 295 -1.87 1.11 20.36
C SER A 295 -1.42 1.36 21.81
N GLN A 296 -1.93 0.58 22.78
CA GLN A 296 -1.49 0.69 24.17
C GLN A 296 -0.02 0.28 24.34
N GLU A 297 0.37 -0.84 23.73
CA GLU A 297 1.77 -1.28 23.77
C GLU A 297 2.66 -0.31 22.98
N ALA A 298 2.25 0.11 21.79
CA ALA A 298 2.98 1.07 20.98
C ALA A 298 3.22 2.38 21.76
N GLN A 299 2.20 2.95 22.40
CA GLN A 299 2.36 4.14 23.24
C GLN A 299 3.31 3.93 24.42
N THR A 300 3.29 2.76 25.03
CA THR A 300 4.18 2.44 26.15
C THR A 300 5.64 2.39 25.69
N ARG A 301 5.90 1.75 24.54
CA ARG A 301 7.24 1.69 23.92
C ARG A 301 7.72 3.08 23.51
N ILE A 302 6.87 3.88 22.88
CA ILE A 302 7.17 5.28 22.49
C ILE A 302 7.54 6.12 23.72
N ARG A 303 6.79 6.00 24.82
CA ARG A 303 7.09 6.72 26.06
C ARG A 303 8.40 6.26 26.69
N ALA A 304 8.68 4.96 26.67
CA ALA A 304 9.94 4.42 27.17
C ALA A 304 11.12 5.03 26.41
N VAL A 305 11.07 5.05 25.07
CA VAL A 305 12.07 5.67 24.19
C VAL A 305 12.26 7.16 24.48
N ASN A 306 11.18 7.92 24.68
CA ASN A 306 11.25 9.36 24.96
C ASN A 306 11.70 9.70 26.39
N SER A 307 11.58 8.75 27.33
CA SER A 307 11.95 8.93 28.74
C SER A 307 13.39 8.52 29.07
N SER A 308 14.02 7.77 28.17
CA SER A 308 15.44 7.46 28.24
C SER A 308 16.24 8.55 27.54
N ASP A 309 16.80 9.49 28.30
CA ASP A 309 17.91 10.35 27.86
C ASP A 309 19.20 9.55 27.53
N ASP A 310 19.15 8.21 27.62
CA ASP A 310 20.24 7.29 27.34
C ASP A 310 19.89 6.37 26.16
N TYR A 311 20.43 6.70 25.00
CA TYR A 311 20.47 5.91 23.77
C TYR A 311 21.36 4.64 23.89
N ASN A 312 21.12 3.78 24.89
CA ASN A 312 21.95 2.59 25.16
C ASN A 312 21.15 1.37 25.66
N LEU A 313 20.03 1.02 25.05
CA LEU A 313 19.32 -0.24 25.34
C LEU A 313 19.04 -1.06 24.09
N ILE A 314 20.11 -1.47 23.40
CA ILE A 314 20.15 -2.77 22.73
C ILE A 314 21.37 -3.51 23.30
N GLY A 315 21.15 -4.21 24.40
CA GLY A 315 22.23 -4.90 25.10
C GLY A 315 21.77 -5.66 26.32
N THR A 316 20.69 -6.45 26.21
CA THR A 316 20.43 -7.70 26.96
C THR A 316 19.02 -8.19 26.64
N LEU A 317 18.90 -9.05 25.63
CA LEU A 317 17.91 -10.11 25.69
C LEU A 317 18.52 -11.20 26.59
N SER A 318 18.08 -11.28 27.84
CA SER A 318 18.25 -12.51 28.63
C SER A 318 16.93 -13.26 28.63
N GLU A 319 17.02 -14.51 28.21
CA GLU A 319 15.98 -15.52 28.18
C GLU A 319 15.14 -15.56 29.46
N GLY A 320 13.82 -15.64 29.28
CA GLY A 320 12.86 -15.89 30.36
C GLY A 320 11.84 -14.78 30.54
N ASP A 321 10.86 -14.72 29.65
CA ASP A 321 9.45 -14.63 30.04
C ASP A 321 8.56 -14.90 28.81
N TYR A 322 7.89 -16.06 28.91
CA TYR A 322 6.96 -16.75 27.99
C TYR A 322 7.56 -17.65 26.90
#